data_AF-A0A9P0L5R4-F1
#
_entry.id   AF-A0A9P0L5R4-F1
#
_cell.length_a   1.000
_cell.length_b   1.000
_cell.length_c   1.000
_cell.angle_alpha   90.00
_cell.angle_beta   90.00
_cell.angle_gamma   90.00
#
_symmetry.space_group_name_H-M   'P 1'
#
loop_
_entity.id
_entity.type
_entity.pdbx_description
1 polymer ?
#
loop_
_entity_poly.entity_id
_entity_poly.type
_entity_poly.pdbx_seq_one_letter_code
_entity_poly.pdbx_strand_id
1 'polypeptide(L)'
;MYSLFVFRKSVCESVKMRLNKLLFTYACFIFKIRYVESSGESVLCTKTVCDREVKCEPVSGICNHQNATLRGISFPSPTTCNCCDDYCLEYLHEGDSCSAGNPSSQPVTKMCGPGLACQTPSDADDDGICSRMITDCTKRQDDYDERRMSGTLGSMELRQECDGEGFFESYKCIPGQSCYCVSKNGTRIFGETDFIGVPSFTMQCKCSRDYEEALLITGQDLGPHQHFRCSADGSYDQLQCIDDSCLCVNPFDGSPTYPEDPLTDISKISSETLECYSDLRSGEYYKTCEREYLQALEKMNCLQKQTGFNEIFNYNFPRCDIDGTYKAVQENATHKMCVDKDKTILTVILKTDPLAEKMDCKCLRATSIISSAEKPTCNKDTGNYEPIQCRRGVCRCVDSDGNQVCNKSPCEVVVEKKDKLICS
;
A
#
# COMPACT_ATOMS: atom_id res chain seq x y z
N MET A 1 -30.34 -44.18 21.42
CA MET A 1 -29.58 -44.51 22.64
C MET A 1 -29.01 -43.20 23.15
N TYR A 2 -29.31 -42.87 24.41
CA TYR A 2 -29.30 -41.54 25.01
C TYR A 2 -27.96 -40.80 24.94
N SER A 3 -28.00 -39.49 24.67
CA SER A 3 -27.46 -38.49 25.59
C SER A 3 -27.93 -37.09 25.21
N LEU A 4 -28.80 -36.54 26.07
CA LEU A 4 -29.03 -35.10 26.19
C LEU A 4 -27.68 -34.43 26.52
N PHE A 5 -27.23 -33.49 25.69
CA PHE A 5 -26.35 -32.43 26.16
C PHE A 5 -27.17 -31.17 26.38
N VAL A 6 -27.35 -30.91 27.67
CA VAL A 6 -27.90 -29.70 28.27
C VAL A 6 -27.20 -28.47 27.70
N PHE A 7 -27.98 -27.51 27.21
CA PHE A 7 -27.55 -26.14 26.98
C PHE A 7 -26.99 -25.57 28.29
N ARG A 8 -25.67 -25.58 28.45
CA ARG A 8 -25.00 -24.67 29.38
C ARG A 8 -24.67 -23.40 28.59
N LYS A 9 -25.49 -22.38 28.80
CA LYS A 9 -25.05 -20.98 28.66
C LYS A 9 -23.82 -20.83 29.55
N SER A 10 -22.65 -20.61 28.96
CA SER A 10 -21.45 -20.28 29.74
C SER A 10 -20.60 -19.22 29.06
N VAL A 11 -20.76 -18.00 29.59
CA VAL A 11 -19.71 -17.06 30.01
C VAL A 11 -18.65 -16.70 28.96
N CYS A 12 -18.99 -15.74 28.11
CA CYS A 12 -18.04 -14.78 27.53
C CYS A 12 -18.48 -13.35 27.92
N GLU A 13 -18.84 -13.15 29.19
CA GLU A 13 -19.09 -11.81 29.74
C GLU A 13 -17.95 -11.43 30.69
N SER A 14 -17.23 -10.38 30.30
CA SER A 14 -16.41 -9.46 31.10
C SER A 14 -16.01 -9.91 32.52
N VAL A 15 -14.81 -10.46 32.65
CA VAL A 15 -14.10 -10.46 33.94
C VAL A 15 -13.42 -9.11 34.12
N LYS A 16 -14.14 -8.14 34.70
CA LYS A 16 -13.54 -6.97 35.35
C LYS A 16 -12.78 -7.46 36.59
N MET A 17 -11.44 -7.41 36.56
CA MET A 17 -10.62 -7.58 37.75
C MET A 17 -10.96 -6.48 38.77
N ARG A 18 -11.60 -6.85 39.89
CA ARG A 18 -11.63 -6.03 41.10
C ARG A 18 -10.30 -6.20 41.82
N LEU A 19 -9.39 -5.24 41.64
CA LEU A 19 -8.17 -5.14 42.44
C LEU A 19 -8.51 -4.65 43.86
N ASN A 20 -8.10 -5.43 44.85
CA ASN A 20 -8.39 -5.23 46.26
C ASN A 20 -7.53 -4.06 46.81
N LYS A 21 -8.16 -2.94 47.16
CA LYS A 21 -7.53 -1.64 47.52
C LYS A 21 -6.88 -1.55 48.92
N LEU A 22 -6.53 -2.66 49.56
CA LEU A 22 -6.23 -2.67 51.01
C LEU A 22 -4.82 -3.13 51.42
N LEU A 23 -3.90 -3.33 50.48
CA LEU A 23 -2.53 -3.75 50.79
C LEU A 23 -1.41 -2.82 50.29
N PHE A 24 -1.76 -1.67 49.70
CA PHE A 24 -0.77 -0.72 49.14
C PHE A 24 -0.54 0.55 49.98
N THR A 25 -1.23 0.71 51.11
CA THR A 25 -1.19 1.96 51.90
C THR A 25 -0.11 2.00 52.99
N TYR A 26 0.72 0.95 53.15
CA TYR A 26 1.74 0.90 54.20
C TYR A 26 3.20 0.99 53.74
N ALA A 27 3.45 1.26 52.45
CA ALA A 27 4.81 1.35 51.90
C ALA A 27 5.24 2.76 51.41
N CYS A 28 4.45 3.81 51.67
CA CYS A 28 4.71 5.17 51.14
C CYS A 28 5.36 6.17 52.11
N PHE A 29 5.86 5.76 53.28
CA PHE A 29 6.36 6.72 54.28
C PHE A 29 7.88 6.83 54.49
N ILE A 30 8.75 6.16 53.71
CA ILE A 30 10.21 6.23 53.95
C ILE A 30 11.08 6.54 52.71
N PHE A 31 10.54 6.62 51.49
CA PHE A 31 11.35 7.01 50.33
C PHE A 31 10.75 8.23 49.61
N LYS A 32 11.35 9.40 49.84
CA LYS A 32 11.22 10.55 48.92
C LYS A 32 11.93 10.19 47.60
N ILE A 33 11.29 9.38 46.77
CA ILE A 33 11.67 9.22 45.37
C ILE A 33 10.97 10.35 44.62
N ARG A 34 11.77 11.27 44.06
CA ARG A 34 11.28 12.20 43.05
C ARG A 34 10.80 11.37 41.87
N TYR A 35 9.50 11.34 41.63
CA TYR A 35 8.97 10.97 40.33
C TYR A 35 9.42 12.07 39.35
N VAL A 36 10.37 11.72 38.50
CA VAL A 36 10.56 12.42 37.22
C VAL A 36 9.57 11.75 36.28
N GLU A 37 8.61 12.54 35.79
CA GLU A 37 7.77 12.14 34.65
C GLU A 37 8.71 11.82 33.48
N SER A 38 8.77 10.54 33.11
CA SER A 38 9.30 10.11 31.82
C SER A 38 8.16 10.24 30.83
N SER A 39 7.99 11.45 30.30
CA SER A 39 7.24 11.69 29.07
C SER A 39 8.23 11.74 27.92
N GLY A 40 8.05 10.82 26.96
CA GLY A 40 8.64 10.90 25.63
C GLY A 40 10.15 10.72 25.55
N GLU A 41 10.65 9.49 25.65
CA GLU A 41 11.93 9.16 25.01
C GLU A 41 11.68 8.90 23.53
N SER A 42 11.51 9.97 22.75
CA SER A 42 12.21 9.99 21.45
C SER A 42 13.70 9.90 21.79
N VAL A 43 14.44 8.98 21.19
CA VAL A 43 15.90 8.86 21.40
C VAL A 43 16.57 10.15 20.92
N LEU A 44 16.65 11.16 21.78
CA LEU A 44 17.27 12.44 21.54
C LEU A 44 18.19 12.69 22.73
N CYS A 45 19.49 12.82 22.47
CA CYS A 45 20.42 13.31 23.48
C CYS A 45 19.95 14.68 23.97
N THR A 46 20.23 15.01 25.23
CA THR A 46 19.95 16.36 25.73
C THR A 46 20.82 17.36 24.97
N LYS A 47 20.30 18.59 24.79
CA LYS A 47 21.03 19.68 24.12
C LYS A 47 22.46 19.87 24.66
N THR A 48 22.64 19.65 25.96
CA THR A 48 23.95 19.69 26.63
C THR A 48 24.95 18.63 26.18
N VAL A 49 24.50 17.45 25.74
CA VAL A 49 25.35 16.38 25.22
C VAL A 49 25.74 16.72 23.77
N CYS A 50 24.77 17.18 22.97
CA CYS A 50 25.03 17.63 21.60
C CYS A 50 26.06 18.78 21.57
N ASP A 51 25.89 19.81 22.41
CA ASP A 51 26.76 21.00 22.41
C ASP A 51 28.19 20.72 22.94
N ARG A 52 28.39 19.65 23.72
CA ARG A 52 29.68 19.35 24.37
C ARG A 52 30.48 18.24 23.72
N GLU A 53 29.80 17.24 23.17
CA GLU A 53 30.43 15.99 22.74
C GLU A 53 30.35 15.77 21.22
N VAL A 54 29.49 16.52 20.51
CA VAL A 54 29.30 16.36 19.06
C VAL A 54 29.81 17.60 18.33
N LYS A 55 30.67 17.39 17.32
CA LYS A 55 31.10 18.44 16.38
C LYS A 55 30.39 18.22 15.05
N CYS A 56 29.54 19.16 14.68
CA CYS A 56 28.79 19.10 13.43
C CYS A 56 29.56 19.79 12.31
N GLU A 57 29.59 19.17 11.12
CA GLU A 57 30.08 19.81 9.91
C GLU A 57 28.99 20.74 9.35
N PRO A 58 29.37 21.88 8.74
CA PRO A 58 28.41 22.80 8.15
C PRO A 58 27.71 22.14 6.95
N VAL A 59 26.38 22.15 6.97
CA VAL A 59 25.55 21.60 5.88
C VAL A 59 25.73 22.45 4.63
N SER A 60 25.96 21.79 3.49
CA SER A 60 26.08 22.46 2.20
C SER A 60 24.79 23.20 1.83
N GLY A 61 24.91 24.47 1.43
CA GLY A 61 23.76 25.28 0.99
C GLY A 61 23.11 24.82 -0.31
N ILE A 62 23.67 23.81 -0.99
CA ILE A 62 23.15 23.23 -2.23
C ILE A 62 21.76 22.62 -2.00
N CYS A 63 21.52 21.95 -0.86
CA CYS A 63 20.21 21.36 -0.56
C CYS A 63 19.15 22.39 -0.14
N ASN A 64 19.55 23.62 0.22
CA ASN A 64 18.61 24.68 0.60
C ASN A 64 17.98 25.39 -0.60
N HIS A 65 18.49 25.16 -1.82
CA HIS A 65 18.03 25.80 -3.04
C HIS A 65 17.78 24.77 -4.13
N GLN A 66 16.51 24.46 -4.41
CA GLN A 66 16.12 23.62 -5.55
C GLN A 66 16.04 24.49 -6.81
N ASN A 67 17.11 24.55 -7.60
CA ASN A 67 17.15 25.28 -8.87
C ASN A 67 17.75 24.44 -10.02
N ALA A 68 18.02 25.05 -11.17
CA ALA A 68 18.52 24.34 -12.34
C ALA A 68 19.95 23.77 -12.17
N THR A 69 20.75 24.33 -11.27
CA THR A 69 22.18 24.00 -11.06
C THR A 69 22.49 23.48 -9.66
N LEU A 70 21.57 23.63 -8.72
CA LEU A 70 21.67 23.20 -7.33
C LEU A 70 20.49 22.28 -7.06
N ARG A 71 20.78 21.00 -6.89
CA ARG A 71 19.79 19.98 -6.55
C ARG A 71 20.40 19.04 -5.52
N GLY A 72 19.69 18.86 -4.44
CA GLY A 72 20.05 17.93 -3.39
C GLY A 72 18.86 17.67 -2.49
N ILE A 73 18.96 16.63 -1.69
CA ILE A 73 17.96 16.24 -0.71
C ILE A 73 18.56 16.34 0.70
N SER A 74 17.81 16.90 1.63
CA SER A 74 18.17 16.96 3.03
C SER A 74 17.53 15.80 3.78
N PHE A 75 18.33 15.08 4.56
CA PHE A 75 17.89 14.02 5.47
C PHE A 75 18.18 14.41 6.91
N PRO A 76 17.45 13.87 7.90
CA PRO A 76 17.88 13.93 9.28
C PRO A 76 19.31 13.41 9.42
N SER A 77 20.11 14.06 10.26
CA SER A 77 21.51 13.70 10.42
C SER A 77 21.64 12.25 10.91
N PRO A 78 22.44 11.38 10.25
CA PRO A 78 22.70 10.02 10.71
C PRO A 78 23.62 9.97 11.95
N THR A 79 23.96 11.12 12.52
CA THR A 79 24.83 11.24 13.70
C THR A 79 24.13 10.71 14.95
N THR A 80 24.93 10.20 15.90
CA THR A 80 24.44 9.73 17.20
C THR A 80 23.57 10.81 17.83
N CYS A 81 22.33 10.44 18.19
CA CYS A 81 21.33 11.31 18.80
C CYS A 81 20.81 12.48 17.93
N ASN A 82 21.04 12.47 16.60
CA ASN A 82 20.56 13.51 15.67
C ASN A 82 20.94 14.94 16.13
N CYS A 83 22.14 15.08 16.70
CA CYS A 83 22.63 16.32 17.32
C CYS A 83 23.04 17.39 16.31
N CYS A 84 23.22 17.01 15.03
CA CYS A 84 23.67 17.89 13.97
C CYS A 84 22.54 18.25 13.01
N ASP A 85 22.68 19.42 12.38
CA ASP A 85 21.80 19.87 11.30
C ASP A 85 21.79 18.87 10.13
N ASP A 86 20.74 18.97 9.30
CA ASP A 86 20.39 18.00 8.25
C ASP A 86 21.57 17.56 7.37
N TYR A 87 21.62 16.28 7.05
CA TYR A 87 22.55 15.71 6.08
C TYR A 87 22.14 16.09 4.65
N CYS A 88 23.00 16.79 3.92
CA CYS A 88 22.75 17.17 2.52
C CYS A 88 23.39 16.17 1.55
N LEU A 89 22.57 15.55 0.71
CA LEU A 89 22.99 14.68 -0.37
C LEU A 89 22.85 15.40 -1.72
N GLU A 90 23.98 15.69 -2.36
CA GLU A 90 24.04 16.40 -3.64
C GLU A 90 23.75 15.46 -4.82
N TYR A 91 22.92 15.92 -5.77
CA TYR A 91 22.65 15.19 -7.01
C TYR A 91 23.66 15.54 -8.10
N LEU A 92 24.39 14.53 -8.58
CA LEU A 92 25.30 14.59 -9.73
C LEU A 92 24.50 14.60 -11.05
N HIS A 93 25.07 15.25 -12.06
CA HIS A 93 24.51 15.34 -13.41
C HIS A 93 24.92 14.15 -14.30
N GLU A 94 24.23 14.01 -15.43
CA GLU A 94 24.63 13.04 -16.45
C GLU A 94 26.02 13.39 -17.00
N GLY A 95 26.92 12.41 -17.02
CA GLY A 95 28.32 12.57 -17.39
C GLY A 95 29.28 12.86 -16.23
N ASP A 96 28.77 13.15 -15.03
CA ASP A 96 29.62 13.37 -13.86
C ASP A 96 30.23 12.06 -13.35
N SER A 97 31.45 12.15 -12.82
CA SER A 97 32.12 11.04 -12.17
C SER A 97 31.43 10.69 -10.85
N CYS A 98 31.12 9.41 -10.68
CA CYS A 98 30.46 8.87 -9.48
C CYS A 98 31.24 7.66 -8.98
N SER A 99 30.93 7.23 -7.76
CA SER A 99 31.44 5.97 -7.22
C SER A 99 30.29 5.14 -6.69
N ALA A 100 30.30 3.83 -6.97
CA ALA A 100 29.35 2.87 -6.42
C ALA A 100 29.58 2.66 -4.91
N GLY A 101 30.77 3.01 -4.42
CA GLY A 101 31.18 2.83 -3.03
C GLY A 101 31.32 1.36 -2.64
N ASN A 102 31.87 1.13 -1.44
CA ASN A 102 31.92 -0.18 -0.82
C ASN A 102 31.54 -0.05 0.66
N PRO A 103 31.21 -1.14 1.39
CA PRO A 103 30.77 -1.05 2.78
C PRO A 103 31.77 -0.36 3.74
N SER A 104 33.01 -0.11 3.32
CA SER A 104 34.03 0.59 4.11
C SER A 104 34.14 2.09 3.74
N SER A 105 33.37 2.57 2.77
CA SER A 105 33.41 3.96 2.32
C SER A 105 32.81 4.92 3.36
N GLN A 106 33.25 6.17 3.31
CA GLN A 106 32.64 7.25 4.10
C GLN A 106 31.16 7.45 3.70
N PRO A 107 30.36 8.10 4.57
CA PRO A 107 28.98 8.47 4.25
C PRO A 107 28.88 9.20 2.91
N VAL A 108 27.91 8.79 2.09
CA VAL A 108 27.75 9.22 0.69
C VAL A 108 27.29 10.67 0.58
N THR A 109 28.18 11.63 0.31
CA THR A 109 27.78 13.05 0.24
C THR A 109 27.20 13.46 -1.12
N LYS A 110 27.35 12.61 -2.14
CA LYS A 110 26.86 12.81 -3.49
C LYS A 110 26.26 11.54 -4.05
N MET A 111 25.23 11.65 -4.89
CA MET A 111 24.66 10.53 -5.64
C MET A 111 24.22 10.98 -7.03
N CYS A 112 24.10 10.06 -7.99
CA CYS A 112 23.52 10.40 -9.29
C CYS A 112 22.08 10.92 -9.12
N GLY A 113 21.73 11.95 -9.90
CA GLY A 113 20.39 12.55 -9.86
C GLY A 113 19.25 11.59 -10.24
N PRO A 114 17.99 11.99 -10.02
CA PRO A 114 16.83 11.20 -10.40
C PRO A 114 16.87 10.78 -11.88
N GLY A 115 16.63 9.49 -12.15
CA GLY A 115 16.70 8.93 -13.51
C GLY A 115 18.11 8.51 -13.96
N LEU A 116 19.13 8.71 -13.14
CA LEU A 116 20.52 8.35 -13.42
C LEU A 116 21.02 7.27 -12.45
N ALA A 117 21.89 6.39 -12.95
CA ALA A 117 22.61 5.40 -12.16
C ALA A 117 24.12 5.55 -12.40
N CYS A 118 24.92 5.19 -11.40
CA CYS A 118 26.37 5.15 -11.57
C CYS A 118 26.74 3.91 -12.39
N GLN A 119 27.13 4.09 -13.66
CA GLN A 119 27.57 3.00 -14.50
C GLN A 119 29.09 2.86 -14.40
N THR A 120 29.54 1.72 -13.91
CA THR A 120 30.96 1.37 -13.82
C THR A 120 31.37 0.54 -15.05
N PRO A 121 32.62 0.65 -15.52
CA PRO A 121 33.10 -0.13 -16.67
C PRO A 121 33.12 -1.65 -16.42
N SER A 122 33.30 -2.04 -15.16
CA SER A 122 33.21 -3.43 -14.70
C SER A 122 32.66 -3.50 -13.27
N ASP A 123 32.12 -4.66 -12.88
CA ASP A 123 31.61 -4.91 -11.53
C ASP A 123 32.70 -4.83 -10.44
N ALA A 124 33.98 -4.80 -10.84
CA ALA A 124 35.13 -4.69 -9.94
C ALA A 124 35.64 -3.25 -9.79
N ASP A 125 35.12 -2.31 -10.58
CA ASP A 125 35.48 -0.90 -10.51
C ASP A 125 34.52 -0.17 -9.57
N ASP A 126 35.08 0.59 -8.64
CA ASP A 126 34.30 1.44 -7.73
C ASP A 126 33.94 2.78 -8.37
N ASP A 127 34.65 3.19 -9.43
CA ASP A 127 34.49 4.48 -10.10
C ASP A 127 33.74 4.33 -11.42
N GLY A 128 32.77 5.22 -11.65
CA GLY A 128 31.89 5.19 -12.81
C GLY A 128 31.45 6.58 -13.26
N ILE A 129 30.48 6.60 -14.17
CA ILE A 129 29.88 7.83 -14.69
C ILE A 129 28.37 7.76 -14.52
N CYS A 130 27.78 8.85 -14.01
CA CYS A 130 26.33 8.98 -13.92
C CYS A 130 25.73 9.00 -15.33
N SER A 131 24.86 8.05 -15.62
CA SER A 131 24.24 7.89 -16.93
C SER A 131 22.81 7.37 -16.77
N ARG A 132 22.00 7.47 -17.83
CA ARG A 132 20.60 7.04 -17.80
C ARG A 132 20.47 5.61 -17.27
N MET A 133 19.64 5.45 -16.26
CA MET A 133 19.37 4.14 -15.66
C MET A 133 18.64 3.21 -16.64
N ILE A 134 19.07 1.95 -16.66
CA ILE A 134 18.45 0.90 -17.47
C ILE A 134 17.72 -0.05 -16.53
N THR A 135 16.42 0.16 -16.38
CA THR A 135 15.52 -0.63 -15.55
C THR A 135 14.39 -1.21 -16.39
N ASP A 136 13.58 -2.08 -15.80
CA ASP A 136 12.40 -2.62 -16.51
C ASP A 136 11.40 -1.52 -16.87
N CYS A 137 11.30 -0.46 -16.07
CA CYS A 137 10.47 0.69 -16.40
C CYS A 137 11.03 1.50 -17.57
N THR A 138 12.32 1.84 -17.56
CA THR A 138 12.91 2.63 -18.65
C THR A 138 12.98 1.84 -19.97
N LYS A 139 13.14 0.51 -19.92
CA LYS A 139 12.98 -0.35 -21.10
C LYS A 139 11.57 -0.31 -21.69
N ARG A 140 10.52 -0.30 -20.85
CA ARG A 140 9.13 -0.16 -21.32
C ARG A 140 8.86 1.23 -21.90
N GLN A 141 9.50 2.27 -21.37
CA GLN A 141 9.46 3.60 -21.98
C GLN A 141 10.09 3.61 -23.38
N ASP A 142 11.25 2.96 -23.53
CA ASP A 142 11.96 2.88 -24.81
C ASP A 142 11.14 2.12 -25.87
N ASP A 143 10.56 0.96 -25.51
CA ASP A 143 9.65 0.22 -26.39
C ASP A 143 8.45 1.07 -26.81
N TYR A 144 7.83 1.78 -25.87
CA TYR A 144 6.72 2.66 -26.17
C TYR A 144 7.11 3.77 -27.15
N ASP A 145 8.24 4.44 -26.91
CA ASP A 145 8.71 5.55 -27.73
C ASP A 145 9.10 5.09 -29.14
N GLU A 146 9.72 3.91 -29.27
CA GLU A 146 10.00 3.26 -30.57
C GLU A 146 8.71 2.91 -31.33
N ARG A 147 7.73 2.33 -30.64
CA ARG A 147 6.43 1.97 -31.22
C ARG A 147 5.62 3.20 -31.63
N ARG A 148 5.73 4.28 -30.87
CA ARG A 148 5.17 5.58 -31.22
C ARG A 148 5.80 6.14 -32.50
N MET A 149 7.13 6.07 -32.62
CA MET A 149 7.84 6.52 -33.83
C MET A 149 7.51 5.69 -35.07
N SER A 150 7.34 4.37 -34.91
CA SER A 150 6.97 3.45 -35.99
C SER A 150 5.47 3.47 -36.33
N GLY A 151 4.63 4.18 -35.56
CA GLY A 151 3.19 4.24 -35.79
C GLY A 151 2.45 2.94 -35.46
N THR A 152 3.02 2.09 -34.61
CA THR A 152 2.48 0.79 -34.20
C THR A 152 1.87 0.82 -32.79
N LEU A 153 1.60 2.00 -32.26
CA LEU A 153 1.01 2.19 -30.94
C LEU A 153 -0.52 2.11 -31.01
N GLY A 154 -1.12 1.40 -30.06
CA GLY A 154 -2.56 1.35 -29.87
C GLY A 154 -3.15 2.65 -29.33
N SER A 155 -4.43 2.93 -29.63
CA SER A 155 -5.07 4.20 -29.24
C SER A 155 -5.28 4.38 -27.74
N MET A 156 -5.22 3.31 -26.95
CA MET A 156 -5.42 3.29 -25.50
C MET A 156 -4.13 2.98 -24.74
N GLU A 157 -3.00 2.81 -25.43
CA GLU A 157 -1.71 2.63 -24.77
C GLU A 157 -1.19 3.98 -24.27
N LEU A 158 -0.72 4.01 -23.03
CA LEU A 158 -0.08 5.17 -22.42
C LEU A 158 1.40 4.89 -22.18
N ARG A 159 2.21 5.93 -22.32
CA ARG A 159 3.63 5.87 -21.97
C ARG A 159 3.72 5.64 -20.47
N GLN A 160 4.43 4.60 -20.05
CA GLN A 160 4.63 4.33 -18.64
C GLN A 160 5.50 5.43 -17.99
N GLU A 161 5.09 5.90 -16.82
CA GLU A 161 5.90 6.81 -16.00
C GLU A 161 6.80 6.00 -15.06
N CYS A 162 8.03 6.48 -14.86
CA CYS A 162 9.01 5.90 -13.96
C CYS A 162 9.38 6.93 -12.90
N ASP A 163 9.62 6.49 -11.68
CA ASP A 163 10.08 7.36 -10.60
C ASP A 163 11.58 7.66 -10.73
N GLY A 164 12.10 8.48 -9.81
CA GLY A 164 13.49 8.93 -9.80
C GLY A 164 14.51 7.81 -9.60
N GLU A 165 14.09 6.65 -9.11
CA GLU A 165 14.93 5.46 -8.90
C GLU A 165 14.81 4.46 -10.06
N GLY A 166 13.93 4.73 -11.02
CA GLY A 166 13.71 3.90 -12.20
C GLY A 166 12.73 2.77 -11.97
N PHE A 167 12.00 2.78 -10.86
CA PHE A 167 10.87 1.89 -10.66
C PHE A 167 9.65 2.42 -11.41
N PHE A 168 8.63 1.57 -11.50
CA PHE A 168 7.34 1.98 -12.02
C PHE A 168 6.72 3.02 -11.12
N GLU A 169 6.15 4.06 -11.72
CA GLU A 169 5.39 5.02 -10.94
C GLU A 169 4.16 4.36 -10.31
N SER A 170 3.74 4.84 -9.15
CA SER A 170 2.81 4.23 -8.20
C SER A 170 1.41 3.87 -8.73
N TYR A 171 1.01 4.39 -9.89
CA TYR A 171 -0.29 4.09 -10.50
C TYR A 171 -0.20 3.94 -12.03
N LYS A 172 -1.23 3.33 -12.62
CA LYS A 172 -1.43 3.21 -14.06
C LYS A 172 -2.90 3.40 -14.40
N CYS A 173 -3.17 4.05 -15.54
CA CYS A 173 -4.53 4.36 -15.98
C CYS A 173 -4.88 3.71 -17.31
N ILE A 174 -6.15 3.32 -17.44
CA ILE A 174 -6.76 2.92 -18.70
C ILE A 174 -7.64 4.08 -19.19
N PRO A 175 -7.33 4.70 -20.34
CA PRO A 175 -8.01 5.91 -20.78
C PRO A 175 -9.55 5.82 -20.83
N GLY A 176 -10.23 6.62 -20.02
CA GLY A 176 -11.70 6.63 -19.96
C GLY A 176 -12.33 5.39 -19.31
N GLN A 177 -11.54 4.63 -18.55
CA GLN A 177 -12.00 3.59 -17.63
C GLN A 177 -11.57 3.95 -16.21
N SER A 178 -10.57 3.30 -15.64
CA SER A 178 -10.10 3.49 -14.26
C SER A 178 -8.59 3.70 -14.19
N CYS A 179 -8.13 4.19 -13.04
CA CYS A 179 -6.72 4.18 -12.63
C CYS A 179 -6.56 3.23 -11.44
N TYR A 180 -5.47 2.45 -11.43
CA TYR A 180 -5.17 1.49 -10.38
C TYR A 180 -3.72 1.60 -9.91
N CYS A 181 -3.46 1.18 -8.67
CA CYS A 181 -2.14 1.22 -8.08
C CYS A 181 -1.24 0.13 -8.65
N VAL A 182 0.05 0.41 -8.73
CA VAL A 182 1.07 -0.57 -9.14
C VAL A 182 2.23 -0.61 -8.15
N SER A 183 2.82 -1.79 -8.03
CA SER A 183 4.03 -2.04 -7.25
C SER A 183 5.25 -1.35 -7.85
N LYS A 184 6.38 -1.36 -7.12
CA LYS A 184 7.68 -0.91 -7.66
C LYS A 184 8.09 -1.68 -8.93
N ASN A 185 7.58 -2.91 -9.12
CA ASN A 185 7.85 -3.77 -10.26
C ASN A 185 6.79 -3.67 -11.38
N GLY A 186 5.78 -2.81 -11.20
CA GLY A 186 4.73 -2.57 -12.19
C GLY A 186 3.63 -3.64 -12.20
N THR A 187 3.47 -4.40 -11.12
CA THR A 187 2.33 -5.32 -10.92
C THR A 187 1.16 -4.56 -10.32
N ARG A 188 -0.07 -4.81 -10.80
CA ARG A 188 -1.28 -4.20 -10.23
C ARG A 188 -1.48 -4.65 -8.78
N ILE A 189 -1.66 -3.70 -7.88
CA ILE A 189 -1.94 -3.91 -6.45
C ILE A 189 -3.28 -3.27 -6.06
N PHE A 190 -3.62 -3.34 -4.77
CA PHE A 190 -4.84 -2.72 -4.25
C PHE A 190 -4.85 -1.21 -4.47
N GLY A 191 -6.05 -0.66 -4.73
CA GLY A 191 -6.28 0.77 -4.98
C GLY A 191 -6.74 0.99 -6.42
N GLU A 192 -7.99 1.43 -6.59
CA GLU A 192 -8.57 1.71 -7.90
C GLU A 192 -9.62 2.81 -7.80
N THR A 193 -9.55 3.76 -8.72
CA THR A 193 -10.46 4.90 -8.80
C THR A 193 -10.91 5.12 -10.25
N ASP A 194 -11.98 5.88 -10.42
CA ASP A 194 -12.48 6.23 -11.75
C ASP A 194 -11.51 7.18 -12.46
N PHE A 195 -11.49 7.15 -13.79
CA PHE A 195 -10.68 8.05 -14.60
C PHE A 195 -11.31 9.45 -14.65
N ILE A 196 -11.35 10.15 -13.51
CA ILE A 196 -11.88 11.50 -13.38
C ILE A 196 -10.78 12.41 -12.83
N GLY A 197 -10.37 13.40 -13.63
CA GLY A 197 -9.41 14.42 -13.21
C GLY A 197 -7.95 14.04 -13.45
N VAL A 198 -7.06 14.52 -12.58
CA VAL A 198 -5.61 14.30 -12.65
C VAL A 198 -5.22 13.24 -11.61
N PRO A 199 -4.91 12.00 -12.04
CA PRO A 199 -4.64 10.87 -11.14
C PRO A 199 -3.51 11.15 -10.15
N SER A 200 -2.46 11.86 -10.57
CA SER A 200 -1.30 12.18 -9.73
C SER A 200 -1.61 12.97 -8.44
N PHE A 201 -2.77 13.63 -8.35
CA PHE A 201 -3.20 14.34 -7.14
C PHE A 201 -4.19 13.54 -6.30
N THR A 202 -4.87 12.58 -6.91
CA THR A 202 -5.98 11.84 -6.30
C THR A 202 -5.62 10.42 -5.93
N MET A 203 -4.47 9.92 -6.38
CA MET A 203 -4.08 8.52 -6.27
C MET A 203 -2.57 8.40 -6.06
N GLN A 204 -2.14 8.42 -4.79
CA GLN A 204 -0.72 8.30 -4.44
C GLN A 204 -0.25 6.86 -4.27
N CYS A 205 -1.17 5.93 -3.98
CA CYS A 205 -0.89 4.50 -3.81
C CYS A 205 0.17 4.14 -2.75
N LYS A 206 0.60 5.11 -1.92
CA LYS A 206 1.69 4.93 -0.96
C LYS A 206 1.35 3.88 0.10
N CYS A 207 0.16 3.95 0.70
CA CYS A 207 -0.31 2.95 1.66
C CYS A 207 -0.34 1.54 1.05
N SER A 208 -0.75 1.42 -0.21
CA SER A 208 -0.80 0.13 -0.90
C SER A 208 0.59 -0.45 -1.20
N ARG A 209 1.55 0.39 -1.59
CA ARG A 209 2.96 -0.01 -1.77
C ARG A 209 3.61 -0.40 -0.44
N ASP A 210 3.33 0.35 0.63
CA ASP A 210 3.87 0.06 1.97
C ASP A 210 3.30 -1.26 2.53
N TYR A 211 2.02 -1.54 2.27
CA TYR A 211 1.43 -2.84 2.60
C TYR A 211 2.11 -3.98 1.83
N GLU A 212 2.31 -3.82 0.51
CA GLU A 212 3.00 -4.83 -0.31
C GLU A 212 4.44 -5.08 0.19
N GLU A 213 5.17 -4.03 0.54
CA GLU A 213 6.51 -4.14 1.13
C GLU A 213 6.47 -4.89 2.48
N ALA A 214 5.48 -4.61 3.32
CA ALA A 214 5.28 -5.33 4.58
C ALA A 214 4.99 -6.84 4.34
N LEU A 215 4.23 -7.20 3.30
CA LEU A 215 4.02 -8.60 2.93
C LEU A 215 5.33 -9.30 2.52
N LEU A 216 6.17 -8.62 1.75
CA LEU A 216 7.47 -9.17 1.31
C LEU A 216 8.40 -9.42 2.50
N ILE A 217 8.40 -8.53 3.49
CA ILE A 217 9.22 -8.66 4.69
C ILE A 217 8.69 -9.73 5.64
N THR A 218 7.38 -9.76 5.88
CA THR A 218 6.75 -10.66 6.86
C THR A 218 6.49 -12.06 6.30
N GLY A 219 6.39 -12.20 4.98
CA GLY A 219 6.12 -13.47 4.31
C GLY A 219 4.69 -14.00 4.49
N GLN A 220 3.76 -13.20 4.99
CA GLN A 220 2.36 -13.59 5.21
C GLN A 220 1.39 -12.42 5.04
N ASP A 221 0.11 -12.73 4.78
CA ASP A 221 -0.98 -11.75 4.79
C ASP A 221 -1.17 -11.16 6.21
N LEU A 222 -1.36 -9.84 6.28
CA LEU A 222 -1.60 -9.12 7.53
C LEU A 222 -3.11 -8.93 7.74
N GLY A 223 -3.59 -9.27 8.94
CA GLY A 223 -4.98 -9.01 9.34
C GLY A 223 -5.24 -7.53 9.67
N PRO A 224 -6.51 -7.11 9.83
CA PRO A 224 -6.89 -5.69 9.98
C PRO A 224 -6.22 -4.89 11.10
N HIS A 225 -5.67 -5.54 12.13
CA HIS A 225 -4.94 -4.86 13.23
C HIS A 225 -3.42 -4.82 13.02
N GLN A 226 -2.92 -5.41 11.94
CA GLN A 226 -1.48 -5.61 11.71
C GLN A 226 -0.92 -4.71 10.61
N HIS A 227 -1.75 -3.86 10.02
CA HIS A 227 -1.35 -2.94 8.97
C HIS A 227 -2.11 -1.62 9.09
N PHE A 228 -1.58 -0.58 8.43
CA PHE A 228 -2.30 0.68 8.24
C PHE A 228 -3.49 0.49 7.32
N ARG A 229 -4.62 1.12 7.61
CA ARG A 229 -5.77 1.09 6.71
C ARG A 229 -5.53 2.02 5.53
N CYS A 230 -5.82 1.54 4.32
CA CYS A 230 -5.77 2.38 3.13
C CYS A 230 -7.15 2.91 2.74
N SER A 231 -7.15 3.98 1.96
CA SER A 231 -8.32 4.47 1.24
C SER A 231 -8.50 3.67 -0.07
N ALA A 232 -9.68 3.81 -0.70
CA ALA A 232 -10.04 3.05 -1.91
C ALA A 232 -9.13 3.32 -3.13
N ASP A 233 -8.52 4.49 -3.16
CA ASP A 233 -7.52 4.97 -4.12
C ASP A 233 -6.08 4.49 -3.78
N GLY A 234 -5.92 3.76 -2.68
CA GLY A 234 -4.63 3.22 -2.24
C GLY A 234 -3.75 4.20 -1.46
N SER A 235 -4.23 5.42 -1.19
CA SER A 235 -3.62 6.37 -0.25
C SER A 235 -3.88 5.95 1.20
N TYR A 236 -3.29 6.62 2.18
CA TYR A 236 -3.59 6.33 3.59
C TYR A 236 -5.02 6.75 3.95
N ASP A 237 -5.72 5.94 4.75
CA ASP A 237 -6.89 6.43 5.48
C ASP A 237 -6.40 7.50 6.48
N GLN A 238 -7.09 8.63 6.58
CA GLN A 238 -6.66 9.71 7.47
C GLN A 238 -6.72 9.29 8.93
N LEU A 239 -7.65 8.40 9.28
CA LEU A 239 -7.75 7.85 10.61
C LEU A 239 -6.97 6.53 10.66
N GLN A 240 -5.95 6.45 11.50
CA GLN A 240 -5.19 5.22 11.72
C GLN A 240 -5.30 4.80 13.17
N CYS A 241 -5.74 3.56 13.41
CA CYS A 241 -5.72 2.95 14.72
C CYS A 241 -4.76 1.77 14.73
N ILE A 242 -3.83 1.77 15.68
CA ILE A 242 -2.95 0.64 15.99
C ILE A 242 -3.28 0.20 17.41
N ASP A 243 -3.67 -1.06 17.55
CA ASP A 243 -4.25 -1.61 18.77
C ASP A 243 -5.45 -0.76 19.25
N ASP A 244 -5.36 -0.17 20.44
CA ASP A 244 -6.42 0.65 21.04
C ASP A 244 -6.18 2.15 20.84
N SER A 245 -5.12 2.56 20.13
CA SER A 245 -4.73 3.97 19.99
C SER A 245 -4.88 4.44 18.55
N CYS A 246 -5.60 5.55 18.36
CA CYS A 246 -5.90 6.16 17.08
C CYS A 246 -5.32 7.56 16.95
N LEU A 247 -4.90 7.91 15.74
CA LEU A 247 -4.40 9.23 15.38
C LEU A 247 -4.78 9.61 13.95
N CYS A 248 -4.69 10.90 13.63
CA CYS A 248 -4.81 11.39 12.28
C CYS A 248 -3.44 11.35 11.57
N VAL A 249 -3.44 10.90 10.32
CA VAL A 249 -2.27 10.89 9.45
C VAL A 249 -2.53 11.66 8.18
N ASN A 250 -1.45 12.12 7.57
CA ASN A 250 -1.48 12.68 6.24
C ASN A 250 -1.77 11.57 5.19
N PRO A 251 -2.78 11.73 4.32
CA PRO A 251 -3.12 10.75 3.28
C PRO A 251 -1.97 10.41 2.32
N PHE A 252 -1.06 11.37 2.09
CA PHE A 252 -0.04 11.30 1.04
C PHE A 252 1.14 10.41 1.45
N ASP A 253 1.61 10.52 2.69
CA ASP A 253 2.81 9.84 3.18
C ASP A 253 2.59 8.99 4.44
N GLY A 254 1.42 9.08 5.07
CA GLY A 254 1.12 8.38 6.32
C GLY A 254 1.77 9.01 7.56
N SER A 255 2.39 10.19 7.42
CA SER A 255 2.99 10.90 8.55
C SER A 255 1.92 11.32 9.57
N PRO A 256 2.15 11.12 10.88
CA PRO A 256 1.27 11.66 11.91
C PRO A 256 1.12 13.17 11.79
N THR A 257 -0.09 13.70 11.92
CA THR A 257 -0.34 15.15 12.04
C THR A 257 0.01 15.69 13.44
N TYR A 258 0.62 14.86 14.29
CA TYR A 258 1.16 15.26 15.60
C TYR A 258 2.21 16.37 15.43
N PRO A 259 2.19 17.47 16.20
CA PRO A 259 1.60 17.67 17.53
C PRO A 259 0.17 18.24 17.55
N GLU A 260 -0.52 18.38 16.41
CA GLU A 260 -1.82 19.04 16.33
C GLU A 260 -2.99 18.12 16.75
N ASP A 261 -2.92 16.83 16.46
CA ASP A 261 -3.94 15.84 16.84
C ASP A 261 -3.51 14.95 18.03
N PRO A 262 -4.35 14.79 19.08
CA PRO A 262 -4.03 13.95 20.24
C PRO A 262 -4.26 12.46 19.94
N LEU A 263 -3.32 11.61 20.40
CA LEU A 263 -3.52 10.17 20.42
C LEU A 263 -4.76 9.83 21.26
N THR A 264 -5.76 9.18 20.63
CA THR A 264 -7.07 8.95 21.23
C THR A 264 -7.38 7.46 21.29
N ASP A 265 -7.97 7.00 22.39
CA ASP A 265 -8.45 5.62 22.53
C ASP A 265 -9.55 5.30 21.50
N ILE A 266 -9.49 4.14 20.85
CA ILE A 266 -10.44 3.71 19.80
C ILE A 266 -11.91 3.80 20.27
N SER A 267 -12.19 3.57 21.54
CA SER A 267 -13.55 3.66 22.09
C SER A 267 -14.09 5.09 22.22
N LYS A 268 -13.21 6.09 22.09
CA LYS A 268 -13.50 7.51 22.31
C LYS A 268 -13.41 8.36 21.05
N ILE A 269 -13.00 7.78 19.92
CA ILE A 269 -12.89 8.52 18.66
C ILE A 269 -14.24 9.14 18.27
N SER A 270 -14.20 10.43 17.98
CA SER A 270 -15.31 11.22 17.50
C SER A 270 -14.76 12.43 16.74
N SER A 271 -15.64 13.15 16.05
CA SER A 271 -15.32 14.44 15.42
C SER A 271 -14.90 15.53 16.42
N GLU A 272 -15.07 15.30 17.73
CA GLU A 272 -14.60 16.21 18.80
C GLU A 272 -13.17 15.87 19.28
N THR A 273 -12.75 14.62 19.14
CA THR A 273 -11.42 14.16 19.60
C THR A 273 -10.37 14.17 18.50
N LEU A 274 -10.78 13.88 17.27
CA LEU A 274 -9.91 13.80 16.10
C LEU A 274 -10.61 14.49 14.94
N GLU A 275 -9.98 15.50 14.34
CA GLU A 275 -10.61 16.30 13.27
C GLU A 275 -10.82 15.49 11.99
N CYS A 276 -9.97 14.49 11.73
CA CYS A 276 -10.10 13.59 10.58
C CYS A 276 -11.25 12.57 10.72
N TYR A 277 -11.92 12.50 11.88
CA TYR A 277 -13.02 11.56 12.09
C TYR A 277 -14.28 12.00 11.35
N SER A 278 -14.68 11.24 10.33
CA SER A 278 -15.83 11.57 9.47
C SER A 278 -17.06 10.68 9.67
N ASP A 279 -16.96 9.64 10.48
CA ASP A 279 -18.05 8.68 10.68
C ASP A 279 -19.18 9.22 11.58
N LEU A 280 -20.41 8.78 11.28
CA LEU A 280 -21.64 9.26 11.93
C LEU A 280 -21.78 8.83 13.40
N ARG A 281 -21.08 7.77 13.82
CA ARG A 281 -21.17 7.21 15.18
C ARG A 281 -19.80 7.20 15.79
N SER A 282 -19.63 7.76 16.98
CA SER A 282 -18.37 7.68 17.73
C SER A 282 -17.94 6.24 17.99
N GLY A 283 -16.64 5.96 17.94
CA GLY A 283 -16.07 4.63 18.22
C GLY A 283 -16.11 3.63 17.05
N GLU A 284 -16.60 4.05 15.88
CA GLU A 284 -16.68 3.18 14.71
C GLU A 284 -15.43 3.37 13.85
N TYR A 285 -14.47 2.47 14.01
CA TYR A 285 -13.30 2.41 13.14
C TYR A 285 -13.43 1.29 12.12
N TYR A 286 -13.68 0.04 12.55
CA TYR A 286 -13.68 -1.13 11.66
C TYR A 286 -14.87 -1.15 10.69
N LYS A 287 -14.56 -1.31 9.40
CA LYS A 287 -15.56 -1.51 8.34
C LYS A 287 -16.16 -2.91 8.40
N THR A 288 -17.15 -3.15 7.55
CA THR A 288 -17.98 -4.37 7.57
C THR A 288 -17.17 -5.65 7.47
N CYS A 289 -16.23 -5.76 6.50
CA CYS A 289 -15.41 -6.95 6.35
C CYS A 289 -14.46 -7.15 7.55
N GLU A 290 -13.80 -6.08 8.00
CA GLU A 290 -12.89 -6.14 9.15
C GLU A 290 -13.62 -6.59 10.42
N ARG A 291 -14.81 -6.06 10.70
CA ARG A 291 -15.61 -6.52 11.84
C ARG A 291 -15.96 -8.01 11.73
N GLU A 292 -16.35 -8.48 10.56
CA GLU A 292 -16.61 -9.90 10.36
C GLU A 292 -15.35 -10.74 10.59
N TYR A 293 -14.19 -10.27 10.11
CA TYR A 293 -12.90 -10.90 10.33
C TYR A 293 -12.53 -10.95 11.83
N LEU A 294 -12.67 -9.85 12.55
CA LEU A 294 -12.34 -9.76 13.97
C LEU A 294 -13.28 -10.62 14.83
N GLN A 295 -14.58 -10.64 14.52
CA GLN A 295 -15.53 -11.53 15.17
C GLN A 295 -15.21 -13.00 14.89
N ALA A 296 -14.77 -13.31 13.68
CA ALA A 296 -14.31 -14.64 13.29
C ALA A 296 -13.07 -15.01 14.13
N LEU A 297 -12.10 -14.11 14.25
CA LEU A 297 -10.86 -14.30 15.00
C LEU A 297 -11.12 -14.53 16.50
N GLU A 298 -11.99 -13.71 17.12
CA GLU A 298 -12.33 -13.83 18.54
C GLU A 298 -12.96 -15.21 18.85
N LYS A 299 -13.90 -15.65 18.01
CA LYS A 299 -14.54 -16.96 18.15
C LYS A 299 -13.53 -18.09 17.99
N MET A 300 -12.62 -18.01 17.03
CA MET A 300 -11.55 -19.00 16.85
C MET A 300 -10.65 -19.07 18.09
N ASN A 301 -10.20 -17.91 18.61
CA ASN A 301 -9.38 -17.82 19.82
C ASN A 301 -10.12 -18.38 21.05
N CYS A 302 -11.43 -18.17 21.15
CA CYS A 302 -12.26 -18.73 22.21
C CYS A 302 -12.32 -20.27 22.14
N LEU A 303 -12.54 -20.83 20.94
CA LEU A 303 -12.53 -22.28 20.71
C LEU A 303 -11.16 -22.90 21.02
N GLN A 304 -10.08 -22.20 20.70
CA GLN A 304 -8.71 -22.65 21.00
C GLN A 304 -8.51 -22.78 22.51
N LYS A 305 -8.93 -21.77 23.28
CA LYS A 305 -8.88 -21.78 24.76
C LYS A 305 -9.74 -22.88 25.37
N GLN A 306 -10.90 -23.18 24.79
CA GLN A 306 -11.81 -24.20 25.32
C GLN A 306 -11.34 -25.63 25.04
N THR A 307 -10.83 -25.88 23.84
CA THR A 307 -10.46 -27.22 23.40
C THR A 307 -9.02 -27.60 23.75
N GLY A 308 -8.16 -26.60 23.98
CA GLY A 308 -6.72 -26.79 24.19
C GLY A 308 -5.98 -27.28 22.94
N PHE A 309 -6.63 -27.32 21.78
CA PHE A 309 -5.97 -27.61 20.50
C PHE A 309 -5.28 -26.36 19.96
N ASN A 310 -4.09 -26.54 19.40
CA ASN A 310 -3.34 -25.43 18.79
C ASN A 310 -3.83 -25.11 17.37
N GLU A 311 -4.54 -26.04 16.71
CA GLU A 311 -5.02 -25.91 15.34
C GLU A 311 -6.51 -26.22 15.26
N ILE A 312 -7.27 -25.27 14.71
CA ILE A 312 -8.69 -25.41 14.42
C ILE A 312 -8.85 -25.44 12.91
N PHE A 313 -9.16 -26.62 12.36
CA PHE A 313 -9.42 -26.76 10.93
C PHE A 313 -10.82 -26.25 10.58
N ASN A 314 -10.97 -25.81 9.32
CA ASN A 314 -12.27 -25.50 8.69
C ASN A 314 -12.97 -24.23 9.22
N TYR A 315 -12.21 -23.25 9.67
CA TYR A 315 -12.73 -21.95 10.07
C TYR A 315 -12.64 -20.94 8.91
N ASN A 316 -13.75 -20.27 8.58
CA ASN A 316 -13.83 -19.43 7.38
C ASN A 316 -13.70 -17.95 7.75
N PHE A 317 -12.63 -17.30 7.31
CA PHE A 317 -12.43 -15.86 7.43
C PHE A 317 -12.86 -15.17 6.13
N PRO A 318 -13.60 -14.05 6.21
CA PRO A 318 -13.84 -13.24 5.02
C PRO A 318 -12.49 -12.69 4.54
N ARG A 319 -12.32 -12.61 3.22
CA ARG A 319 -11.11 -12.00 2.65
C ARG A 319 -11.37 -10.50 2.53
N CYS A 320 -10.63 -9.69 3.28
CA CYS A 320 -10.77 -8.24 3.23
C CYS A 320 -9.71 -7.62 2.33
N ASP A 321 -10.08 -6.52 1.68
CA ASP A 321 -9.15 -5.57 1.10
C ASP A 321 -8.59 -4.66 2.21
N ILE A 322 -7.46 -4.02 1.95
CA ILE A 322 -6.75 -3.19 2.95
C ILE A 322 -7.42 -1.85 3.24
N ASP A 323 -8.53 -1.54 2.55
CA ASP A 323 -9.44 -0.47 2.91
C ASP A 323 -10.55 -0.88 3.87
N GLY A 324 -10.54 -2.13 4.33
CA GLY A 324 -11.51 -2.73 5.22
C GLY A 324 -12.79 -3.23 4.54
N THR A 325 -12.89 -3.13 3.21
CA THR A 325 -14.00 -3.68 2.42
C THR A 325 -13.72 -5.12 1.99
N TYR A 326 -14.63 -5.76 1.25
CA TYR A 326 -14.43 -7.13 0.79
C TYR A 326 -13.50 -7.19 -0.43
N LYS A 327 -12.55 -8.12 -0.36
CA LYS A 327 -11.70 -8.48 -1.50
C LYS A 327 -12.55 -9.00 -2.65
N ALA A 328 -12.18 -8.62 -3.87
CA ALA A 328 -12.94 -8.92 -5.09
C ALA A 328 -13.33 -10.41 -5.25
N VAL A 329 -12.43 -11.32 -4.86
CA VAL A 329 -12.65 -12.78 -4.91
C VAL A 329 -12.86 -13.31 -3.50
N GLN A 330 -14.10 -13.72 -3.21
CA GLN A 330 -14.43 -14.52 -2.02
C GLN A 330 -14.52 -15.99 -2.40
N GLU A 331 -14.39 -16.86 -1.40
CA GLU A 331 -14.53 -18.29 -1.60
C GLU A 331 -15.13 -19.00 -0.39
N ASN A 332 -15.77 -20.14 -0.66
CA ASN A 332 -16.19 -21.08 0.37
C ASN A 332 -15.69 -22.49 0.00
N ALA A 333 -16.19 -23.53 0.64
CA ALA A 333 -15.74 -24.90 0.38
C ALA A 333 -15.96 -25.37 -1.08
N THR A 334 -16.94 -24.81 -1.79
CA THR A 334 -17.40 -25.35 -3.10
C THR A 334 -17.35 -24.34 -4.24
N HIS A 335 -17.41 -23.05 -3.94
CA HIS A 335 -17.52 -21.98 -4.94
C HIS A 335 -16.47 -20.89 -4.71
N LYS A 336 -16.09 -20.22 -5.80
CA LYS A 336 -15.51 -18.87 -5.78
C LYS A 336 -16.55 -17.88 -6.30
N MET A 337 -16.52 -16.66 -5.79
CA MET A 337 -17.50 -15.64 -6.13
C MET A 337 -16.84 -14.27 -6.25
N CYS A 338 -17.22 -13.53 -7.29
CA CYS A 338 -16.89 -12.12 -7.40
C CYS A 338 -17.86 -11.34 -6.52
N VAL A 339 -17.34 -10.44 -5.71
CA VAL A 339 -18.16 -9.55 -4.89
C VAL A 339 -17.78 -8.09 -5.11
N ASP A 340 -18.73 -7.20 -4.85
CA ASP A 340 -18.44 -5.77 -4.72
C ASP A 340 -17.84 -5.43 -3.34
N LYS A 341 -17.65 -4.13 -3.06
CA LYS A 341 -17.07 -3.66 -1.78
C LYS A 341 -17.96 -3.97 -0.58
N ASP A 342 -19.25 -4.23 -0.80
CA ASP A 342 -20.27 -4.46 0.23
C ASP A 342 -20.66 -5.94 0.34
N LYS A 343 -19.93 -6.85 -0.33
CA LYS A 343 -20.16 -8.31 -0.39
C LYS A 343 -21.34 -8.74 -1.28
N THR A 344 -21.89 -7.84 -2.09
CA THR A 344 -22.91 -8.23 -3.07
C THR A 344 -22.29 -9.14 -4.11
N ILE A 345 -22.89 -10.31 -4.32
CA ILE A 345 -22.39 -11.30 -5.27
C ILE A 345 -22.66 -10.81 -6.70
N LEU A 346 -21.60 -10.72 -7.50
CA LEU A 346 -21.63 -10.33 -8.92
C LEU A 346 -21.66 -11.54 -9.85
N THR A 347 -20.85 -12.57 -9.55
CA THR A 347 -20.85 -13.86 -10.25
C THR A 347 -20.30 -14.97 -9.35
N VAL A 348 -20.60 -16.23 -9.69
CA VAL A 348 -20.23 -17.41 -8.91
C VAL A 348 -19.80 -18.53 -9.85
N ILE A 349 -18.72 -19.22 -9.50
CA ILE A 349 -18.20 -20.38 -10.23
C ILE A 349 -17.86 -21.52 -9.26
N LEU A 350 -18.08 -22.76 -9.69
CA LEU A 350 -17.71 -23.95 -8.93
C LEU A 350 -16.19 -24.09 -8.91
N LYS A 351 -15.60 -24.43 -7.76
CA LYS A 351 -14.16 -24.70 -7.65
C LYS A 351 -13.68 -25.86 -8.50
N THR A 352 -14.57 -26.76 -8.91
CA THR A 352 -14.27 -27.87 -9.83
C THR A 352 -14.13 -27.43 -11.29
N ASP A 353 -14.56 -26.22 -11.62
CA ASP A 353 -14.40 -25.67 -12.96
C ASP A 353 -12.94 -25.19 -13.15
N PRO A 354 -12.25 -25.58 -14.24
CA PRO A 354 -10.89 -25.11 -14.53
C PRO A 354 -10.75 -23.59 -14.60
N LEU A 355 -11.82 -22.86 -14.95
CA LEU A 355 -11.81 -21.40 -15.03
C LEU A 355 -11.75 -20.74 -13.64
N ALA A 356 -12.14 -21.46 -12.57
CA ALA A 356 -12.13 -20.92 -11.21
C ALA A 356 -10.71 -20.59 -10.71
N GLU A 357 -9.67 -21.27 -11.24
CA GLU A 357 -8.28 -20.97 -10.87
C GLU A 357 -7.83 -19.59 -11.38
N LYS A 358 -8.35 -19.16 -12.54
CA LYS A 358 -7.97 -17.90 -13.19
C LYS A 358 -8.83 -16.71 -12.76
N MET A 359 -9.82 -16.92 -11.91
CA MET A 359 -10.76 -15.90 -11.46
C MET A 359 -10.06 -14.80 -10.64
N ASP A 360 -10.09 -13.57 -11.13
CA ASP A 360 -9.55 -12.37 -10.46
C ASP A 360 -10.58 -11.25 -10.25
N CYS A 361 -11.73 -11.31 -10.92
CA CYS A 361 -12.84 -10.36 -10.82
C CYS A 361 -12.50 -8.90 -11.18
N LYS A 362 -11.32 -8.63 -11.76
CA LYS A 362 -10.83 -7.25 -11.98
C LYS A 362 -11.76 -6.43 -12.87
N CYS A 363 -12.29 -7.03 -13.92
CA CYS A 363 -13.18 -6.32 -14.84
C CYS A 363 -14.51 -5.96 -14.17
N LEU A 364 -15.19 -6.91 -13.52
CA LEU A 364 -16.45 -6.62 -12.82
C LEU A 364 -16.26 -5.57 -11.72
N ARG A 365 -15.13 -5.60 -11.00
CA ARG A 365 -14.78 -4.56 -10.03
C ARG A 365 -14.62 -3.19 -10.69
N ALA A 366 -13.84 -3.10 -11.77
CA ALA A 366 -13.70 -1.86 -12.52
C ALA A 366 -15.06 -1.32 -13.00
N THR A 367 -15.97 -2.19 -13.46
CA THR A 367 -17.31 -1.74 -13.90
C THR A 367 -18.15 -1.09 -12.79
N SER A 368 -17.89 -1.42 -11.52
CA SER A 368 -18.57 -0.80 -10.38
C SER A 368 -18.01 0.58 -10.03
N ILE A 369 -16.78 0.87 -10.44
CA ILE A 369 -16.06 2.13 -10.18
C ILE A 369 -16.27 3.12 -11.33
N ILE A 370 -16.25 2.62 -12.57
CA ILE A 370 -16.34 3.44 -13.78
C ILE A 370 -17.71 4.13 -13.87
N SER A 371 -17.72 5.46 -13.83
CA SER A 371 -18.94 6.27 -14.01
C SER A 371 -19.36 6.42 -15.48
N SER A 372 -18.42 6.23 -16.41
CA SER A 372 -18.67 6.26 -17.85
C SER A 372 -19.70 5.20 -18.28
N ALA A 373 -20.54 5.56 -19.25
CA ALA A 373 -21.48 4.63 -19.87
C ALA A 373 -20.78 3.52 -20.68
N GLU A 374 -19.56 3.78 -21.18
CA GLU A 374 -18.77 2.82 -21.96
C GLU A 374 -17.94 1.93 -21.01
N LYS A 375 -18.57 0.91 -20.45
CA LYS A 375 -17.90 -0.06 -19.55
C LYS A 375 -17.17 -1.16 -20.34
N PRO A 376 -16.07 -1.73 -19.79
CA PRO A 376 -15.38 -2.86 -20.40
C PRO A 376 -16.27 -4.10 -20.45
N THR A 377 -15.98 -4.99 -21.39
CA THR A 377 -16.67 -6.28 -21.52
C THR A 377 -16.00 -7.30 -20.60
N CYS A 378 -16.77 -7.88 -19.67
CA CYS A 378 -16.25 -8.85 -18.71
C CYS A 378 -16.74 -10.26 -19.02
N ASN A 379 -15.91 -11.24 -18.68
CA ASN A 379 -16.32 -12.63 -18.69
C ASN A 379 -17.38 -12.86 -17.61
N LYS A 380 -18.48 -13.51 -17.97
CA LYS A 380 -19.63 -13.67 -17.06
C LYS A 380 -19.38 -14.68 -15.94
N ASP A 381 -18.51 -15.65 -16.17
CA ASP A 381 -18.27 -16.75 -15.23
C ASP A 381 -17.13 -16.40 -14.26
N THR A 382 -16.06 -15.77 -14.74
CA THR A 382 -14.87 -15.43 -13.93
C THR A 382 -14.84 -13.97 -13.48
N GLY A 383 -15.57 -13.08 -14.13
CA GLY A 383 -15.51 -11.65 -13.87
C GLY A 383 -14.22 -10.94 -14.34
N ASN A 384 -13.36 -11.66 -15.06
CA ASN A 384 -12.13 -11.14 -15.64
C ASN A 384 -12.42 -10.29 -16.89
N TYR A 385 -11.42 -9.56 -17.39
CA TYR A 385 -11.52 -8.89 -18.68
C TYR A 385 -11.65 -9.91 -19.81
N GLU A 386 -12.58 -9.69 -20.74
CA GLU A 386 -12.55 -10.41 -22.01
C GLU A 386 -11.31 -9.97 -22.81
N PRO A 387 -10.54 -10.90 -23.41
CA PRO A 387 -9.30 -10.55 -24.11
C PRO A 387 -9.49 -9.55 -25.26
N ILE A 388 -10.69 -9.53 -25.87
CA ILE A 388 -11.05 -8.58 -26.92
C ILE A 388 -11.95 -7.50 -26.32
N GLN A 389 -11.48 -6.25 -26.32
CA GLN A 389 -12.25 -5.09 -25.89
C GLN A 389 -12.58 -4.18 -27.07
N CYS A 390 -13.87 -3.91 -27.28
CA CYS A 390 -14.33 -3.02 -28.35
C CYS A 390 -14.89 -1.73 -27.76
N ARG A 391 -14.39 -0.59 -28.26
CA ARG A 391 -14.80 0.74 -27.84
C ARG A 391 -14.87 1.67 -29.03
N ARG A 392 -15.99 2.39 -29.20
CA ARG A 392 -16.21 3.39 -30.27
C ARG A 392 -15.90 2.86 -31.69
N GLY A 393 -16.35 1.64 -31.98
CA GLY A 393 -16.16 1.03 -33.30
C GLY A 393 -14.78 0.41 -33.54
N VAL A 394 -13.91 0.37 -32.53
CA VAL A 394 -12.56 -0.18 -32.62
C VAL A 394 -12.35 -1.25 -31.54
N CYS A 395 -11.87 -2.42 -31.96
CA CYS A 395 -11.54 -3.55 -31.10
C CYS A 395 -10.02 -3.70 -30.96
N ARG A 396 -9.57 -4.10 -29.77
CA ARG A 396 -8.17 -4.29 -29.40
C ARG A 396 -8.02 -5.47 -28.45
N CYS A 397 -6.82 -6.04 -28.37
CA CYS A 397 -6.48 -7.00 -27.33
C CYS A 397 -6.14 -6.29 -26.02
N VAL A 398 -6.52 -6.90 -24.90
CA VAL A 398 -6.12 -6.45 -23.56
C VAL A 398 -5.48 -7.56 -22.74
N ASP A 399 -4.63 -7.18 -21.79
CA ASP A 399 -4.10 -8.10 -20.77
C ASP A 399 -5.12 -8.36 -19.64
N SER A 400 -4.72 -9.16 -18.64
CA SER A 400 -5.56 -9.47 -17.47
C SER A 400 -5.93 -8.26 -16.61
N ASP A 401 -5.20 -7.15 -16.74
CA ASP A 401 -5.48 -5.91 -16.03
C ASP A 401 -6.33 -4.94 -16.86
N GLY A 402 -6.66 -5.30 -18.11
CA GLY A 402 -7.45 -4.49 -19.03
C GLY A 402 -6.62 -3.50 -19.87
N ASN A 403 -5.30 -3.55 -19.81
CA ASN A 403 -4.44 -2.67 -20.62
C ASN A 403 -4.37 -3.16 -22.05
N GLN A 404 -4.39 -2.23 -23.01
CA GLN A 404 -4.18 -2.58 -24.42
C GLN A 404 -2.80 -3.19 -24.63
N VAL A 405 -2.75 -4.29 -25.39
CA VAL A 405 -1.52 -4.96 -25.80
C VAL A 405 -1.50 -5.17 -27.32
N CYS A 406 -0.32 -5.00 -27.91
CA CYS A 406 -0.08 -5.13 -29.35
C CYS A 406 1.02 -6.15 -29.63
N ASN A 407 0.71 -7.43 -29.44
CA ASN A 407 1.71 -8.49 -29.62
C ASN A 407 1.62 -9.13 -31.02
N LYS A 408 0.88 -10.24 -31.15
CA LYS A 408 0.85 -11.09 -32.36
C LYS A 408 -0.26 -10.75 -33.35
N SER A 409 -0.92 -9.62 -33.15
CA SER A 409 -2.17 -9.22 -33.81
C SER A 409 -2.09 -7.75 -34.18
N PRO A 410 -2.83 -7.27 -35.21
CA PRO A 410 -3.00 -5.84 -35.40
C PRO A 410 -3.43 -5.18 -34.08
N CYS A 411 -2.81 -4.05 -33.74
CA CYS A 411 -3.12 -3.32 -32.50
C CYS A 411 -4.61 -3.05 -32.35
N GLU A 412 -5.24 -2.69 -33.46
CA GLU A 412 -6.63 -2.29 -33.52
C GLU A 412 -7.25 -2.72 -34.84
N VAL A 413 -8.52 -3.13 -34.77
CA VAL A 413 -9.35 -3.44 -35.93
C VAL A 413 -10.74 -2.84 -35.77
N VAL A 414 -11.40 -2.55 -36.88
CA VAL A 414 -12.83 -2.23 -36.87
C VAL A 414 -13.66 -3.43 -36.39
N VAL A 415 -14.82 -3.18 -35.79
CA VAL A 415 -15.66 -4.23 -35.15
C VAL A 415 -15.97 -5.40 -36.09
N GLU A 416 -16.19 -5.15 -37.38
CA GLU A 416 -16.50 -6.18 -38.37
C GLU A 416 -15.34 -7.16 -38.60
N LYS A 417 -14.13 -6.79 -38.18
CA LYS A 417 -12.90 -7.59 -38.31
C LYS A 417 -12.38 -8.09 -36.96
N LYS A 418 -13.19 -8.04 -35.89
CA LYS A 418 -12.78 -8.47 -34.55
C LYS A 418 -12.20 -9.89 -34.51
N ASP A 419 -12.70 -10.80 -35.36
CA ASP A 419 -12.26 -12.19 -35.41
C ASP A 419 -10.83 -12.35 -35.97
N LYS A 420 -10.24 -11.26 -36.50
CA LYS A 420 -8.82 -11.21 -36.87
C LYS A 420 -7.90 -10.95 -35.69
N LEU A 421 -8.43 -10.53 -34.54
CA LEU A 421 -7.65 -10.34 -33.33
C LEU A 421 -7.33 -11.70 -32.71
N ILE A 422 -6.04 -11.97 -32.56
CA ILE A 422 -5.54 -13.15 -31.83
C ILE A 422 -4.99 -12.65 -30.50
N CYS A 423 -5.87 -12.60 -29.51
CA CYS A 423 -5.53 -12.20 -28.14
C CYS A 423 -5.24 -13.45 -27.29
N SER A 424 -4.28 -13.34 -26.38
CA SER A 424 -3.79 -14.43 -25.53
C SER A 424 -4.35 -14.36 -24.13
#